data_AF-A0A4Y7RPI1-F1
#
_entry.id   AF-A0A4Y7RPI1-F1
#
_cell.length_a   1.000
_cell.length_b   1.000
_cell.length_c   1.000
_cell.angle_alpha   90.00
_cell.angle_beta   90.00
_cell.angle_gamma   90.00
#
_symmetry.space_group_name_H-M   'P 1'
#
loop_
_entity.id
_entity.type
_entity.pdbx_description
1 polymer ?
#
loop_
_entity_poly.entity_id
_entity_poly.type
_entity_poly.pdbx_seq_one_letter_code
_entity_poly.pdbx_strand_id
1 'polypeptide(L)'
;MPKKIKTTVVPVSSMQQDNSSLPQVNVDAFRGQGRLAFVWNGLLYVLDGDNGTLTKLSDTGQARWPKYLPQRPDTVSLDPCWSPDGKHIAYVEAVEREDLADAGEVTSWQQARTLWVADADGKNARQVNEAGTGISRPLWSRDGSHIIYLKDNSIWLININGGSPVKIAGPLPDAPNSSGYYGYVSLLDILAFYGKQ
;
A
#
# COMPACT_ATOMS: atom_id res chain seq x y z
N MET A 1 -10.89 -10.27 -15.46
CA MET A 1 -10.46 -9.19 -16.38
C MET A 1 -9.52 -8.26 -15.62
N PRO A 2 -8.38 -7.82 -16.18
CA PRO A 2 -7.52 -6.85 -15.51
C PRO A 2 -8.29 -5.55 -15.25
N LYS A 3 -8.26 -5.06 -14.01
CA LYS A 3 -8.90 -3.79 -13.65
C LYS A 3 -8.10 -2.65 -14.30
N LYS A 4 -8.77 -1.80 -15.09
CA LYS A 4 -8.18 -0.53 -15.55
C LYS A 4 -8.39 0.51 -14.46
N ILE A 5 -7.32 0.92 -13.78
CA ILE A 5 -7.35 2.07 -12.88
C ILE A 5 -7.37 3.35 -13.74
N LYS A 6 -8.26 4.31 -13.43
CA LYS A 6 -8.30 5.62 -14.09
C LYS A 6 -7.38 6.58 -13.33
N THR A 7 -6.13 6.61 -13.72
CA THR A 7 -5.16 7.58 -13.22
C THR A 7 -5.69 9.01 -13.42
N THR A 8 -6.03 9.70 -12.32
CA THR A 8 -6.33 11.14 -12.34
C THR A 8 -5.08 11.89 -11.92
N VAL A 9 -4.53 12.67 -12.85
CA VAL A 9 -3.41 13.57 -12.60
C VAL A 9 -3.97 14.91 -12.13
N VAL A 10 -3.59 15.36 -10.93
CA VAL A 10 -3.98 16.67 -10.41
C VAL A 10 -2.75 17.56 -10.31
N PRO A 11 -2.64 18.64 -11.13
CA PRO A 11 -1.54 19.60 -11.00
C PRO A 11 -1.63 20.31 -9.66
N VAL A 12 -0.55 20.29 -8.87
CA VAL A 12 -0.58 20.89 -7.52
C VAL A 12 -0.74 22.42 -7.58
N SER A 13 -0.28 23.06 -8.66
CA SER A 13 -0.49 24.49 -8.92
C SER A 13 -1.96 24.91 -9.07
N SER A 14 -2.88 23.95 -9.27
CA SER A 14 -4.33 24.20 -9.36
C SER A 14 -5.06 24.07 -8.01
N MET A 15 -4.35 23.73 -6.93
CA MET A 15 -4.92 23.54 -5.60
C MET A 15 -5.04 24.88 -4.84
N GLN A 16 -5.89 25.80 -5.32
CA GLN A 16 -6.31 26.95 -4.50
C GLN A 16 -7.47 26.54 -3.58
N GLN A 17 -7.23 26.69 -2.26
CA GLN A 17 -8.15 26.70 -1.11
C GLN A 17 -9.66 26.46 -1.39
N ASP A 18 -10.05 25.28 -1.86
CA ASP A 18 -11.41 24.76 -1.67
C ASP A 18 -11.44 23.23 -1.83
N ASN A 19 -12.24 22.55 -0.99
CA ASN A 19 -12.54 21.10 -0.90
C ASN A 19 -11.54 20.12 -0.23
N SER A 20 -11.91 19.71 0.98
CA SER A 20 -11.24 18.88 2.00
C SER A 20 -11.09 17.36 1.70
N SER A 21 -10.89 16.93 0.45
CA SER A 21 -10.80 15.49 0.12
C SER A 21 -9.43 15.00 -0.39
N LEU A 22 -8.58 15.90 -0.89
CA LEU A 22 -7.25 15.57 -1.41
C LEU A 22 -6.15 15.84 -0.38
N PRO A 23 -5.04 15.05 -0.40
CA PRO A 23 -3.92 15.32 0.49
C PRO A 23 -3.26 16.65 0.14
N GLN A 24 -3.00 17.46 1.16
CA GLN A 24 -2.20 18.68 1.02
C GLN A 24 -0.72 18.31 1.05
N VAL A 25 0.01 18.57 -0.04
CA VAL A 25 1.41 18.17 -0.20
C VAL A 25 2.31 19.38 -0.44
N ASN A 26 3.51 19.37 0.14
CA ASN A 26 4.51 20.41 -0.08
C ASN A 26 5.45 20.01 -1.22
N VAL A 27 5.09 20.39 -2.44
CA VAL A 27 5.86 20.05 -3.65
C VAL A 27 7.22 20.72 -3.66
N ASP A 28 7.31 21.97 -3.23
CA ASP A 28 8.57 22.70 -3.23
C ASP A 28 9.62 22.02 -2.32
N ALA A 29 9.20 21.51 -1.16
CA ALA A 29 10.07 20.76 -0.26
C ALA A 29 10.48 19.39 -0.83
N PHE A 30 9.65 18.77 -1.68
CA PHE A 30 9.90 17.45 -2.26
C PHE A 30 10.53 17.52 -3.67
N ARG A 31 10.81 18.72 -4.17
CA ARG A 31 11.37 18.91 -5.52
C ARG A 31 12.72 18.19 -5.66
N GLY A 32 12.85 17.36 -6.69
CA GLY A 32 14.06 16.59 -6.98
C GLY A 32 14.35 15.44 -6.01
N GLN A 33 13.41 15.08 -5.13
CA GLN A 33 13.56 13.98 -4.17
C GLN A 33 13.03 12.63 -4.72
N GLY A 34 12.69 12.57 -6.02
CA GLY A 34 12.13 11.38 -6.66
C GLY A 34 10.63 11.26 -6.45
N ARG A 35 10.15 10.06 -6.10
CA ARG A 35 8.72 9.74 -5.97
C ARG A 35 8.38 9.23 -4.57
N LEU A 36 7.32 9.78 -3.99
CA LEU A 36 6.78 9.38 -2.68
C LEU A 36 5.43 8.69 -2.88
N ALA A 37 5.34 7.42 -2.51
CA ALA A 37 4.06 6.72 -2.41
C ALA A 37 3.54 6.78 -0.98
N PHE A 38 2.25 7.09 -0.81
CA PHE A 38 1.62 7.17 0.51
C PHE A 38 0.12 6.89 0.42
N VAL A 39 -0.48 6.53 1.55
CA VAL A 39 -1.92 6.31 1.65
C VAL A 39 -2.56 7.51 2.35
N TRP A 40 -3.66 8.01 1.78
CA TRP A 40 -4.48 9.07 2.36
C TRP A 40 -5.96 8.74 2.18
N ASN A 41 -6.74 8.75 3.26
CA ASN A 41 -8.16 8.33 3.26
C ASN A 41 -8.38 6.97 2.56
N GLY A 42 -7.50 6.00 2.83
CA GLY A 42 -7.60 4.65 2.25
C GLY A 42 -7.23 4.54 0.76
N LEU A 43 -6.80 5.63 0.13
CA LEU A 43 -6.41 5.66 -1.28
C LEU A 43 -4.89 5.81 -1.41
N LEU A 44 -4.30 5.11 -2.36
CA LEU A 44 -2.88 5.20 -2.71
C LEU A 44 -2.63 6.42 -3.61
N TYR A 45 -1.65 7.23 -3.22
CA TYR A 45 -1.17 8.38 -3.96
C TYR A 45 0.33 8.29 -4.22
N VAL A 46 0.76 8.92 -5.31
CA VAL A 46 2.17 9.19 -5.62
C VAL A 46 2.37 10.67 -5.85
N LEU A 47 3.28 11.27 -5.08
CA LEU A 47 3.84 12.58 -5.34
C LEU A 47 5.15 12.43 -6.12
N ASP A 48 5.22 13.06 -7.28
CA ASP A 48 6.40 13.12 -8.14
C ASP A 48 7.10 14.47 -7.93
N GLY A 49 8.31 14.43 -7.37
CA GLY A 49 9.12 15.60 -7.07
C GLY A 49 9.84 16.19 -8.28
N ASP A 50 9.92 15.46 -9.41
CA ASP A 50 10.59 15.93 -10.61
C ASP A 50 9.66 16.83 -11.43
N ASN A 51 8.39 16.43 -11.57
CA ASN A 51 7.38 17.20 -12.30
C ASN A 51 6.35 17.90 -11.40
N GLY A 52 6.41 17.71 -10.08
CA GLY A 52 5.53 18.36 -9.11
C GLY A 52 4.08 17.89 -9.16
N THR A 53 3.85 16.64 -9.58
CA THR A 53 2.51 16.09 -9.79
C THR A 53 2.08 15.19 -8.66
N LEU A 54 0.84 15.33 -8.21
CA LEU A 54 0.19 14.38 -7.33
C LEU A 54 -0.78 13.51 -8.13
N THR A 55 -0.54 12.20 -8.12
CA THR A 55 -1.33 11.22 -8.85
C THR A 55 -2.00 10.25 -7.88
N LYS A 56 -3.30 10.06 -8.01
CA LYS A 56 -4.01 8.99 -7.29
C LYS A 56 -3.91 7.67 -8.07
N LEU A 57 -3.39 6.63 -7.44
CA LEU A 57 -3.10 5.33 -8.07
C LEU A 57 -4.09 4.21 -7.74
N SER A 58 -4.97 4.38 -6.76
CA SER A 58 -6.05 3.42 -6.48
C SER A 58 -7.43 4.07 -6.68
N ASP A 59 -8.34 3.38 -7.37
CA ASP A 59 -9.71 3.81 -7.67
C ASP A 59 -10.77 2.84 -7.13
N THR A 60 -10.58 2.33 -5.93
CA THR A 60 -11.58 1.47 -5.32
C THR A 60 -12.85 2.32 -5.09
N GLY A 61 -13.93 2.01 -5.84
CA GLY A 61 -15.19 2.78 -5.92
C GLY A 61 -15.12 4.12 -6.69
N GLN A 62 -16.04 4.39 -7.63
CA GLN A 62 -16.10 5.67 -8.36
C GLN A 62 -16.39 6.86 -7.41
N ALA A 63 -15.42 7.76 -7.22
CA ALA A 63 -15.67 9.02 -6.52
C ALA A 63 -16.11 10.12 -7.49
N ARG A 64 -17.38 10.54 -7.40
CA ARG A 64 -17.87 11.87 -7.79
C ARG A 64 -18.63 12.46 -6.59
N TRP A 65 -18.14 13.57 -6.05
CA TRP A 65 -18.68 14.30 -4.88
C TRP A 65 -19.73 15.36 -5.32
N PRO A 66 -20.73 15.78 -4.48
CA PRO A 66 -20.59 16.14 -3.04
C PRO A 66 -21.70 15.76 -2.02
N LYS A 67 -21.33 15.93 -0.72
CA LYS A 67 -22.07 16.11 0.56
C LYS A 67 -23.07 15.06 1.10
N TYR A 68 -23.54 14.10 0.28
CA TYR A 68 -24.14 12.83 0.72
C TYR A 68 -23.46 11.71 -0.07
N LEU A 69 -22.35 11.15 0.38
CA LEU A 69 -21.51 10.33 -0.49
C LEU A 69 -22.00 8.87 -0.53
N PRO A 70 -22.60 8.37 -1.61
CA PRO A 70 -23.24 7.05 -1.60
C PRO A 70 -22.27 5.88 -1.79
N GLN A 71 -20.95 6.11 -1.96
CA GLN A 71 -19.99 5.04 -2.19
C GLN A 71 -18.63 5.39 -1.55
N ARG A 72 -18.42 4.91 -0.32
CA ARG A 72 -17.07 4.67 0.21
C ARG A 72 -16.34 3.70 -0.73
N PRO A 73 -15.01 3.75 -0.82
CA PRO A 73 -14.29 2.82 -1.67
C PRO A 73 -14.58 1.38 -1.20
N ASP A 74 -14.91 0.44 -2.10
CA ASP A 74 -15.20 -0.97 -1.67
C ASP A 74 -14.00 -1.59 -0.94
N THR A 75 -12.80 -1.12 -1.27
CA THR A 75 -11.53 -1.54 -0.67
C THR A 75 -10.61 -0.35 -0.39
N VAL A 76 -9.67 -0.48 0.54
CA VAL A 76 -8.63 0.50 0.85
C VAL A 76 -7.25 -0.07 0.55
N SER A 77 -6.32 0.81 0.21
CA SER A 77 -4.90 0.51 0.02
C SER A 77 -4.12 0.76 1.32
N LEU A 78 -3.19 -0.14 1.65
CA LEU A 78 -2.35 -0.09 2.85
C LEU A 78 -0.90 -0.46 2.48
N ASP A 79 0.04 -0.09 3.36
CA ASP A 79 1.45 -0.52 3.32
C ASP A 79 2.14 -0.47 1.93
N PRO A 80 2.16 0.68 1.21
CA PRO A 80 2.78 0.74 -0.11
C PRO A 80 4.31 0.65 -0.05
N CYS A 81 4.91 -0.03 -1.03
CA CYS A 81 6.35 -0.17 -1.20
C CYS A 81 6.75 -0.12 -2.67
N TRP A 82 7.73 0.73 -3.01
CA TRP A 82 8.28 0.84 -4.37
C TRP A 82 9.18 -0.33 -4.72
N SER A 83 9.13 -0.76 -5.98
CA SER A 83 10.20 -1.57 -6.55
C SER A 83 11.49 -0.72 -6.62
N PRO A 84 12.68 -1.35 -6.58
CA PRO A 84 13.95 -0.63 -6.56
C PRO A 84 14.22 0.20 -7.83
N ASP A 85 13.69 -0.24 -8.96
CA ASP A 85 13.74 0.50 -10.23
C ASP A 85 12.64 1.56 -10.35
N GLY A 86 11.76 1.65 -9.35
CA GLY A 86 10.63 2.56 -9.29
C GLY A 86 9.59 2.33 -10.39
N LYS A 87 9.57 1.17 -11.06
CA LYS A 87 8.56 0.88 -12.10
C LYS A 87 7.27 0.31 -11.54
N HIS A 88 7.31 -0.27 -10.35
CA HIS A 88 6.16 -0.93 -9.74
C HIS A 88 5.98 -0.50 -8.28
N ILE A 89 4.76 -0.65 -7.79
CA ILE A 89 4.41 -0.48 -6.38
C ILE A 89 3.70 -1.73 -5.92
N ALA A 90 4.18 -2.33 -4.84
CA ALA A 90 3.45 -3.34 -4.09
C ALA A 90 2.64 -2.65 -3.00
N TYR A 91 1.42 -3.11 -2.76
CA TYR A 91 0.53 -2.59 -1.73
C TYR A 91 -0.45 -3.67 -1.28
N VAL A 92 -1.14 -3.41 -0.17
CA VAL A 92 -2.16 -4.31 0.36
C VAL A 92 -3.54 -3.72 0.10
N GLU A 93 -4.46 -4.53 -0.45
CA GLU A 93 -5.88 -4.17 -0.48
C GLU A 93 -6.65 -4.87 0.65
N ALA A 94 -7.56 -4.14 1.28
CA ALA A 94 -8.48 -4.62 2.30
C ALA A 94 -9.89 -4.08 2.02
N VAL A 95 -10.95 -4.76 2.44
CA VAL A 95 -12.33 -4.21 2.31
C VAL A 95 -12.50 -2.99 3.20
N GLU A 96 -13.13 -1.91 2.73
CA GLU A 96 -13.39 -0.77 3.61
C GLU A 96 -14.45 -1.13 4.67
N ARG A 97 -14.21 -0.69 5.90
CA ARG A 97 -15.12 -0.91 7.04
C ARG A 97 -15.28 0.38 7.82
N GLU A 98 -16.53 0.77 8.09
CA GLU A 98 -16.83 1.97 8.86
C GLU A 98 -16.50 1.77 10.34
N ASP A 99 -16.97 0.66 10.90
CA ASP A 99 -16.83 0.32 12.30
C ASP A 99 -16.27 -1.11 12.41
N LEU A 100 -15.21 -1.28 13.19
CA LEU A 100 -14.74 -2.58 13.65
C LEU A 100 -15.04 -2.63 15.15
N ALA A 101 -16.15 -3.27 15.52
CA ALA A 101 -16.73 -3.18 16.84
C ALA A 101 -16.03 -4.11 17.86
N ASP A 102 -15.41 -5.19 17.39
CA ASP A 102 -14.71 -6.15 18.25
C ASP A 102 -13.43 -6.74 17.64
N ALA A 103 -12.65 -7.42 18.49
CA ALA A 103 -11.37 -8.01 18.12
C ALA A 103 -11.48 -9.13 17.06
N GLY A 104 -12.60 -9.83 17.00
CA GLY A 104 -12.88 -10.85 15.98
C GLY A 104 -13.12 -10.24 14.60
N GLU A 105 -13.83 -9.11 14.54
CA GLU A 105 -14.01 -8.34 13.31
C GLU A 105 -12.67 -7.76 12.80
N VAL A 106 -11.86 -7.20 13.70
CA VAL A 106 -10.51 -6.73 13.37
C VAL A 106 -9.66 -7.87 12.80
N THR A 107 -9.70 -9.04 13.44
CA THR A 107 -8.96 -10.23 13.00
C THR A 107 -9.43 -10.70 11.63
N SER A 108 -10.74 -10.78 11.42
CA SER A 108 -11.33 -11.19 10.13
C SER A 108 -10.97 -10.21 9.01
N TRP A 109 -11.00 -8.91 9.30
CA TRP A 109 -10.59 -7.87 8.36
C TRP A 109 -9.11 -7.99 7.99
N GLN A 110 -8.24 -8.23 8.97
CA GLN A 110 -6.82 -8.49 8.74
C GLN A 110 -6.61 -9.74 7.88
N GLN A 111 -7.34 -10.82 8.13
CA GLN A 111 -7.27 -12.08 7.37
C GLN A 111 -7.78 -11.97 5.93
N ALA A 112 -8.61 -10.97 5.62
CA ALA A 112 -9.13 -10.73 4.27
C ALA A 112 -8.18 -9.92 3.37
N ARG A 113 -7.08 -9.37 3.91
CA ARG A 113 -6.14 -8.53 3.17
C ARG A 113 -5.40 -9.29 2.08
N THR A 114 -5.17 -8.65 0.95
CA THR A 114 -4.54 -9.27 -0.23
C THR A 114 -3.37 -8.44 -0.75
N LEU A 115 -2.37 -9.10 -1.32
CA LEU A 115 -1.21 -8.44 -1.95
C LEU A 115 -1.52 -8.05 -3.39
N TRP A 116 -1.19 -6.81 -3.74
CA TRP A 116 -1.35 -6.25 -5.08
C TRP A 116 -0.04 -5.64 -5.56
N VAL A 117 0.14 -5.66 -6.88
CA VAL A 117 1.20 -4.94 -7.58
C VAL A 117 0.59 -4.15 -8.73
N ALA A 118 1.01 -2.90 -8.87
CA ALA A 118 0.67 -2.02 -9.99
C ALA A 118 1.93 -1.39 -10.58
N ASP A 119 1.81 -0.86 -11.79
CA ASP A 119 2.81 0.02 -12.36
C ASP A 119 2.86 1.35 -11.60
N ALA A 120 3.98 2.06 -11.73
CA ALA A 120 4.22 3.34 -11.08
C ALA A 120 3.17 4.43 -11.40
N ASP A 121 2.49 4.32 -12.54
CA ASP A 121 1.41 5.20 -12.97
C ASP A 121 0.02 4.70 -12.55
N GLY A 122 -0.04 3.63 -11.76
CA GLY A 122 -1.25 2.97 -11.26
C GLY A 122 -1.89 2.01 -12.26
N LYS A 123 -1.33 1.84 -13.46
CA LYS A 123 -1.88 0.88 -14.43
C LYS A 123 -1.51 -0.55 -14.07
N ASN A 124 -2.17 -1.48 -14.76
CA ASN A 124 -1.90 -2.92 -14.69
C ASN A 124 -1.93 -3.51 -13.27
N ALA A 125 -2.70 -2.89 -12.37
CA ALA A 125 -2.91 -3.39 -11.03
C ALA A 125 -3.48 -4.81 -11.05
N ARG A 126 -2.79 -5.71 -10.35
CA ARG A 126 -3.19 -7.11 -10.23
C ARG A 126 -2.94 -7.63 -8.82
N GLN A 127 -3.85 -8.48 -8.35
CA GLN A 127 -3.63 -9.28 -7.17
C GLN A 127 -2.54 -10.33 -7.43
N VAL A 128 -1.68 -10.56 -6.45
CA VAL A 128 -0.73 -11.68 -6.41
C VAL A 128 -1.43 -12.84 -5.68
N ASN A 129 -2.25 -13.59 -6.41
CA ASN A 129 -3.15 -14.58 -5.82
C ASN A 129 -2.41 -15.68 -5.05
N GLU A 130 -1.23 -16.05 -5.52
CA GLU A 130 -0.40 -17.11 -4.95
C GLU A 130 0.06 -16.75 -3.52
N ALA A 131 0.12 -15.46 -3.17
CA ALA A 131 0.49 -15.03 -1.82
C ALA A 131 -0.61 -15.37 -0.77
N GLY A 132 -1.85 -15.57 -1.21
CA GLY A 132 -3.03 -15.81 -0.37
C GLY A 132 -3.60 -14.54 0.24
N THR A 133 -4.22 -14.68 1.41
CA THR A 133 -4.82 -13.58 2.18
C THR A 133 -4.14 -13.41 3.54
N GLY A 134 -4.55 -12.42 4.34
CA GLY A 134 -3.95 -12.16 5.66
C GLY A 134 -2.63 -11.39 5.58
N ILE A 135 -2.43 -10.66 4.49
CA ILE A 135 -1.13 -10.07 4.15
C ILE A 135 -0.98 -8.67 4.74
N SER A 136 0.24 -8.36 5.19
CA SER A 136 0.64 -7.00 5.55
C SER A 136 2.12 -6.72 5.23
N ARG A 137 2.47 -5.43 5.18
CA ARG A 137 3.85 -4.93 5.12
C ARG A 137 4.73 -5.56 4.03
N PRO A 138 4.34 -5.50 2.73
CA PRO A 138 5.17 -6.00 1.65
C PRO A 138 6.45 -5.15 1.49
N LEU A 139 7.56 -5.80 1.16
CA LEU A 139 8.82 -5.14 0.78
C LEU A 139 9.43 -5.82 -0.46
N TRP A 140 9.85 -5.03 -1.44
CA TRP A 140 10.52 -5.54 -2.63
C TRP A 140 11.96 -5.98 -2.37
N SER A 141 12.41 -7.03 -3.04
CA SER A 141 13.83 -7.32 -3.21
C SER A 141 14.52 -6.26 -4.05
N ARG A 142 15.82 -6.06 -3.83
CA ARG A 142 16.65 -5.12 -4.60
C ARG A 142 16.72 -5.43 -6.10
N ASP A 143 16.64 -6.70 -6.45
CA ASP A 143 16.61 -7.14 -7.86
C ASP A 143 15.22 -6.98 -8.51
N GLY A 144 14.21 -6.56 -7.74
CA GLY A 144 12.84 -6.37 -8.22
C GLY A 144 12.11 -7.67 -8.62
N SER A 145 12.63 -8.84 -8.25
CA SER A 145 12.06 -10.14 -8.63
C SER A 145 11.21 -10.79 -7.53
N HIS A 146 11.35 -10.35 -6.28
CA HIS A 146 10.64 -10.92 -5.14
C HIS A 146 10.00 -9.85 -4.26
N ILE A 147 9.00 -10.28 -3.50
CA ILE A 147 8.37 -9.52 -2.42
C ILE A 147 8.43 -10.38 -1.16
N ILE A 148 8.95 -9.82 -0.07
CA ILE A 148 8.74 -10.36 1.27
C ILE A 148 7.51 -9.73 1.90
N TYR A 149 6.76 -10.48 2.70
CA TYR A 149 5.55 -9.99 3.34
C TYR A 149 5.25 -10.74 4.63
N LEU A 150 4.39 -10.18 5.47
CA LEU A 150 3.87 -10.85 6.66
C LEU A 150 2.55 -11.55 6.38
N LYS A 151 2.43 -12.77 6.88
CA LYS A 151 1.19 -13.56 6.89
C LYS A 151 1.27 -14.61 7.99
N ASP A 152 0.17 -14.83 8.72
CA ASP A 152 0.05 -15.85 9.79
C ASP A 152 1.22 -15.80 10.79
N ASN A 153 1.49 -14.60 11.31
CA ASN A 153 2.60 -14.31 12.23
C ASN A 153 3.97 -14.80 11.71
N SER A 154 4.20 -14.77 10.40
CA SER A 154 5.40 -15.31 9.76
C SER A 154 5.86 -14.43 8.60
N ILE A 155 7.15 -14.51 8.26
CA ILE A 155 7.74 -13.87 7.09
C ILE A 155 7.66 -14.84 5.92
N TRP A 156 7.12 -14.37 4.80
CA TRP A 156 7.00 -15.11 3.55
C TRP A 156 7.71 -14.37 2.43
N LEU A 157 8.17 -15.11 1.43
CA LEU A 157 8.80 -14.62 0.21
C LEU A 157 8.03 -15.17 -0.98
N ILE A 158 7.75 -14.32 -1.96
CA ILE A 158 7.16 -14.71 -3.24
C ILE A 158 7.93 -14.11 -4.40
N ASN A 159 8.12 -14.88 -5.47
CA ASN A 159 8.66 -14.37 -6.73
C ASN A 159 7.52 -13.78 -7.57
N ILE A 160 7.66 -12.53 -8.03
CA ILE A 160 6.59 -11.81 -8.70
C ILE A 160 6.30 -12.32 -10.12
N ASN A 161 7.27 -13.04 -10.70
CA ASN A 161 7.16 -13.67 -12.01
C ASN A 161 6.55 -15.08 -11.94
N GLY A 162 6.19 -15.56 -10.75
CA GLY A 162 5.47 -16.81 -10.53
C GLY A 162 6.21 -17.79 -9.60
N GLY A 163 5.51 -18.88 -9.26
CA GLY A 163 5.95 -19.87 -8.28
C GLY A 163 5.17 -19.78 -6.97
N SER A 164 5.34 -20.78 -6.11
CA SER A 164 4.67 -20.82 -4.81
C SER A 164 5.39 -19.94 -3.79
N PRO A 165 4.65 -19.27 -2.87
CA PRO A 165 5.27 -18.54 -1.78
C PRO A 165 6.00 -19.49 -0.83
N VAL A 166 7.11 -19.02 -0.28
CA VAL A 166 7.94 -19.78 0.66
C VAL A 166 7.95 -19.07 2.01
N LYS A 167 7.62 -19.78 3.08
CA LYS A 167 7.80 -19.28 4.44
C LYS A 167 9.30 -19.21 4.75
N ILE A 168 9.79 -18.03 5.08
CA ILE A 168 11.20 -17.79 5.39
C ILE A 168 11.46 -17.96 6.89
N ALA A 169 10.58 -17.40 7.73
CA ALA A 169 10.72 -17.45 9.18
C ALA A 169 9.37 -17.37 9.88
N GLY A 170 9.26 -17.97 11.05
CA GLY A 170 8.12 -17.81 11.95
C GLY A 170 7.70 -19.10 12.67
N PRO A 171 6.81 -19.02 13.68
CA PRO A 171 6.10 -17.80 14.09
C PRO A 171 7.05 -16.75 14.67
N LEU A 172 6.78 -15.48 14.40
CA LEU A 172 7.47 -14.38 15.07
C LEU A 172 7.03 -14.36 16.54
N PRO A 173 7.88 -13.90 17.46
CA PRO A 173 7.48 -13.77 18.86
C PRO A 173 6.23 -12.90 18.98
N ASP A 174 5.30 -13.28 19.86
CA ASP A 174 4.16 -12.42 20.18
C ASP A 174 4.71 -11.06 20.62
N ALA A 175 4.26 -9.98 19.96
CA ALA A 175 4.58 -8.65 20.45
C ALA A 175 3.94 -8.53 21.84
N PRO A 176 4.71 -8.29 22.92
CA PRO A 176 4.09 -7.95 24.18
C PRO A 176 3.16 -6.76 23.91
N ASN A 177 1.91 -6.91 24.35
CA ASN A 177 0.89 -5.87 24.51
C ASN A 177 1.39 -4.46 24.16
N SER A 178 0.69 -3.80 23.23
CA SER A 178 0.94 -2.48 22.63
C SER A 178 1.09 -1.29 23.61
N SER A 179 1.26 -1.56 24.90
CA SER A 179 1.54 -0.64 25.99
C SER A 179 2.95 -0.88 26.55
N GLY A 180 3.97 -0.41 25.82
CA GLY A 180 5.26 0.09 26.30
C GLY A 180 6.02 -0.68 27.40
N TYR A 181 7.16 -1.27 27.01
CA TYR A 181 8.42 -1.09 27.77
C TYR A 181 9.68 -1.19 26.89
N TYR A 182 9.57 -1.64 25.65
CA TYR A 182 10.43 -1.25 24.53
C TYR A 182 9.50 -0.83 23.39
N GLY A 183 9.83 0.26 22.70
CA GLY A 183 8.93 0.96 21.77
C GLY A 183 8.26 0.05 20.75
N TYR A 184 7.12 0.51 20.22
CA TYR A 184 6.57 -0.04 18.99
C TYR A 184 7.66 0.06 17.89
N VAL A 185 8.30 -1.05 17.57
CA VAL A 185 9.31 -1.15 16.51
C VAL A 185 8.55 -1.62 15.27
N SER A 186 8.35 -0.73 14.30
CA SER A 186 7.69 -1.09 13.04
C SER A 186 8.53 -2.12 12.28
N LEU A 187 7.97 -2.82 11.28
CA LEU A 187 8.79 -3.79 10.53
C LEU A 187 9.92 -3.10 9.73
N LEU A 188 9.76 -1.82 9.35
CA LEU A 188 10.87 -1.03 8.81
C LEU A 188 11.98 -0.80 9.85
N ASP A 189 11.65 -0.89 11.13
CA ASP A 189 12.59 -0.76 12.24
C ASP A 189 13.23 -2.11 12.66
N ILE A 190 12.70 -3.27 12.22
CA ILE A 190 13.25 -4.63 12.52
C ILE A 190 13.83 -5.32 11.28
N LEU A 191 13.35 -4.99 10.09
CA LEU A 191 13.62 -5.75 8.88
C LEU A 191 14.05 -4.84 7.73
N ALA A 192 15.32 -4.96 7.38
CA ALA A 192 15.90 -4.40 6.17
C ALA A 192 16.27 -5.56 5.24
N PHE A 193 15.72 -5.57 4.03
CA PHE A 193 15.99 -6.62 3.05
C PHE A 193 16.91 -6.08 1.95
N TYR A 194 18.07 -6.71 1.81
CA TYR A 194 19.08 -6.37 0.80
C TYR A 194 19.43 -7.62 -0.01
N GLY A 195 18.84 -7.73 -1.20
CA GLY A 195 19.08 -8.84 -2.14
C GLY A 195 20.50 -8.80 -2.75
N LYS A 196 20.93 -9.94 -3.32
CA LYS A 196 22.20 -10.03 -4.07
C LYS A 196 22.10 -9.30 -5.42
N GLN A 197 23.25 -8.83 -5.90
CA GLN A 197 23.43 -8.17 -7.22
C GLN A 197 23.17 -9.13 -8.38
#